data_AF-A0A256FHD2-F1
#
_entry.id   AF-A0A256FHD2-F1
#
_cell.length_a   1.000
_cell.length_b   1.000
_cell.length_c   1.000
_cell.angle_alpha   90.00
_cell.angle_beta   90.00
_cell.angle_gamma   90.00
#
_symmetry.space_group_name_H-M   'P 1'
#
loop_
_entity.id
_entity.type
_entity.pdbx_description
1 polymer ?
#
loop_
_entity_poly.entity_id
_entity_poly.type
_entity_poly.pdbx_seq_one_letter_code
_entity_poly.pdbx_strand_id
1 'polypeptide(L)'
;MSKKVIERVALASFTLADTPVVQGQVVQLDDNQFGRAVAAGCVYKDETADQAARNSFATGVSAVAVTAAISETPQAVRISEAQASADAQISRFDQLVAEKRDEASAAIAEIDKQLADKRQQADLDLEAIAKEVQTARTDADSERTVIAKEISDARELANEALEAIADEVEKAKKSGKDK
;
A
#
# COMPACT_ATOMS: atom_id res chain seq x y z
N MET A 1 25.87 -17.17 41.43
CA MET A 1 26.99 -18.13 41.37
C MET A 1 26.92 -19.02 42.60
N SER A 2 26.70 -20.33 42.44
CA SER A 2 26.59 -21.26 43.57
C SER A 2 27.98 -21.46 44.18
N LYS A 3 28.15 -21.22 45.48
CA LYS A 3 29.42 -21.44 46.18
C LYS A 3 29.70 -22.95 46.19
N LYS A 4 30.88 -23.36 45.74
CA LYS A 4 31.30 -24.76 45.77
C LYS A 4 31.44 -25.20 47.23
N VAL A 5 30.70 -26.23 47.62
CA VAL A 5 30.70 -26.79 48.97
C VAL A 5 31.48 -28.10 48.96
N ILE A 6 32.47 -28.22 49.84
CA ILE A 6 33.35 -29.38 50.01
C ILE A 6 33.06 -30.02 51.37
N GLU A 7 32.66 -31.29 51.37
CA GLU A 7 32.38 -32.05 52.59
C GLU A 7 33.61 -32.82 53.08
N ARG A 8 34.05 -32.61 54.32
CA ARG A 8 35.23 -33.29 54.89
C ARG A 8 35.02 -33.65 56.35
N VAL A 9 35.67 -34.73 56.79
CA VAL A 9 35.69 -35.11 58.21
C VAL A 9 36.74 -34.28 58.94
N ALA A 10 36.35 -33.65 60.05
CA ALA A 10 37.23 -32.92 60.95
C ALA A 10 38.21 -33.87 61.64
N LEU A 11 39.52 -33.61 61.52
CA LEU A 11 40.58 -34.35 62.20
C LEU A 11 40.81 -33.85 63.64
N ALA A 12 40.42 -32.62 63.93
CA ALA A 12 40.53 -31.99 65.24
C ALA A 12 39.31 -31.10 65.47
N SER A 13 39.06 -30.73 66.73
CA SER A 13 38.00 -29.77 67.05
C SER A 13 38.43 -28.35 66.69
N PHE A 14 37.57 -27.59 66.03
CA PHE A 14 37.80 -26.19 65.65
C PHE A 14 36.48 -25.42 65.56
N THR A 15 36.54 -24.10 65.42
CA THR A 15 35.33 -23.27 65.26
C THR A 15 35.22 -22.79 63.81
N LEU A 16 34.06 -23.03 63.19
CA LEU A 16 33.73 -22.57 61.85
C LEU A 16 32.57 -21.57 61.93
N ALA A 17 32.82 -20.29 61.62
CA ALA A 17 31.80 -19.22 61.65
C ALA A 17 30.93 -19.28 62.92
N ASP A 18 31.59 -19.25 64.08
CA ASP A 18 31.00 -19.30 65.43
C ASP A 18 30.29 -20.62 65.79
N THR A 19 30.35 -21.65 64.93
CA THR A 19 29.86 -22.99 65.22
C THR A 19 31.01 -23.92 65.61
N PRO A 20 30.98 -24.55 66.80
CA PRO A 20 32.01 -25.51 67.19
C PRO A 20 31.85 -26.80 66.37
N VAL A 21 32.94 -27.25 65.78
CA VAL A 21 33.08 -28.52 65.08
C VAL A 21 33.89 -29.45 65.96
N VAL A 22 33.38 -30.67 66.17
CA VAL A 22 34.10 -31.71 66.93
C VAL A 22 34.88 -32.63 66.00
N GLN A 23 35.98 -33.20 66.50
CA GLN A 23 36.72 -34.23 65.79
C GLN A 23 35.79 -35.38 65.35
N GLY A 24 35.94 -35.81 64.09
CA GLY A 24 35.11 -36.85 63.46
C GLY A 24 33.82 -36.34 62.81
N GLN A 25 33.46 -35.06 63.00
CA GLN A 25 32.28 -34.48 62.37
C GLN A 25 32.50 -34.17 60.88
N VAL A 26 31.51 -34.46 60.04
CA VAL A 26 31.52 -34.02 58.63
C VAL A 26 31.14 -32.53 58.58
N VAL A 27 32.00 -31.73 57.97
CA VAL A 27 31.82 -30.29 57.77
C VAL A 27 31.74 -29.94 56.30
N GLN A 28 30.88 -28.97 55.99
CA GLN A 28 30.77 -28.35 54.68
C GLN A 28 31.59 -27.06 54.66
N LEU A 29 32.61 -27.01 53.80
CA LEU A 29 33.54 -25.89 53.70
C LEU A 29 33.50 -25.32 52.28
N ASP A 30 33.56 -24.00 52.14
CA ASP A 30 33.87 -23.39 50.85
C ASP A 30 35.37 -23.53 50.50
N ASP A 31 35.74 -23.22 49.25
CA ASP A 31 37.13 -23.36 48.77
C ASP A 31 38.15 -22.61 49.66
N ASN A 32 37.78 -21.44 50.20
CA ASN A 32 38.66 -20.64 51.05
C ASN A 32 38.74 -21.19 52.48
N GLN A 33 37.61 -21.65 53.02
CA GLN A 33 37.53 -22.29 54.33
C GLN A 33 38.27 -23.63 54.34
N PHE A 34 38.17 -24.41 53.26
CA PHE A 34 38.88 -25.68 53.11
C PHE A 34 40.40 -25.49 53.11
N GLY A 35 40.91 -24.53 52.32
CA GLY A 35 42.35 -24.23 52.31
C GLY A 35 42.89 -23.83 53.69
N ARG A 36 42.14 -23.03 54.44
CA ARG A 36 42.50 -22.62 55.81
C ARG A 36 42.44 -23.79 56.80
N ALA A 37 41.41 -24.63 56.73
CA ALA A 37 41.25 -25.77 57.62
C ALA A 37 42.31 -26.85 57.36
N VAL A 38 42.70 -27.08 56.10
CA VAL A 38 43.83 -27.96 55.75
C VAL A 38 45.14 -27.39 56.28
N ALA A 39 45.41 -26.09 56.06
CA ALA A 39 46.64 -25.44 56.53
C ALA A 39 46.76 -25.46 58.06
N ALA A 40 45.64 -25.41 58.78
CA ALA A 40 45.57 -25.53 60.23
C ALA A 40 45.63 -26.99 60.73
N GLY A 41 45.67 -27.98 59.85
CA GLY A 41 45.67 -29.41 60.19
C GLY A 41 44.32 -29.93 60.71
N CYS A 42 43.24 -29.16 60.55
CA CYS A 42 41.91 -29.48 61.06
C CYS A 42 41.13 -30.45 60.16
N VAL A 43 41.49 -30.59 58.88
CA VAL A 43 40.88 -31.53 57.92
C VAL A 43 41.94 -32.13 57.00
N TYR A 44 41.73 -33.36 56.54
CA TYR A 44 42.64 -34.00 55.59
C TYR A 44 42.42 -33.51 54.16
N LYS A 45 43.51 -33.27 53.44
CA LYS A 45 43.48 -33.00 52.00
C LYS A 45 43.61 -34.32 51.26
N ASP A 46 42.49 -34.88 50.82
CA ASP A 46 42.49 -36.02 49.91
C ASP A 46 42.54 -35.50 48.46
N GLU A 47 43.75 -35.50 47.90
CA GLU A 47 43.99 -35.02 46.54
C GLU A 47 43.23 -35.84 45.49
N THR A 48 42.95 -37.11 45.77
CA THR A 48 42.23 -37.99 44.84
C THR A 48 40.74 -37.65 44.78
N ALA A 49 40.12 -37.45 45.95
CA ALA A 49 38.73 -37.01 46.05
C ALA A 49 38.55 -35.56 45.55
N ASP A 50 39.53 -34.69 45.81
CA ASP A 50 39.54 -33.31 45.31
C ASP A 50 39.66 -33.26 43.77
N GLN A 51 40.52 -34.10 43.18
CA GLN A 51 40.65 -34.23 41.73
C GLN A 51 39.36 -34.76 41.10
N ALA A 52 38.73 -35.78 41.72
CA ALA A 52 37.46 -36.35 41.25
C ALA A 52 36.32 -35.32 41.25
N ALA A 53 36.20 -34.50 42.30
CA ALA A 53 35.20 -33.45 42.39
C ALA A 53 35.44 -32.31 41.38
N ARG A 54 36.70 -31.99 41.08
CA ARG A 54 37.05 -31.02 40.03
C ARG A 54 36.70 -31.56 38.64
N ASN A 55 36.99 -32.84 38.39
CA ASN A 55 36.70 -33.48 37.11
C ASN A 55 35.19 -33.65 36.86
N SER A 56 34.39 -33.94 37.89
CA SER A 56 32.92 -34.04 37.76
C SER A 56 32.27 -32.68 37.49
N PHE A 57 32.77 -31.62 38.11
CA PHE A 57 32.30 -30.26 37.83
C PHE A 57 32.67 -29.83 36.40
N ALA A 58 33.89 -30.10 35.95
CA ALA A 58 34.33 -29.80 34.58
C ALA A 58 33.49 -30.53 33.52
N THR A 59 33.16 -31.81 33.74
CA THR A 59 32.27 -32.56 32.84
C THR A 59 30.83 -32.03 32.89
N GLY A 60 30.31 -31.65 34.06
CA GLY A 60 28.99 -31.03 34.19
C GLY A 60 28.86 -29.70 33.45
N VAL A 61 29.87 -28.82 33.57
CA VAL A 61 29.91 -27.53 32.85
C VAL A 61 30.03 -27.75 31.35
N SER A 62 30.83 -28.72 30.91
CA SER A 62 30.94 -29.07 29.49
C SER A 62 29.63 -29.64 28.92
N ALA A 63 28.88 -30.44 29.68
CA ALA A 63 27.60 -30.99 29.25
C ALA A 63 26.52 -29.91 29.11
N VAL A 64 26.48 -28.94 30.04
CA VAL A 64 25.57 -27.79 29.96
C VAL A 64 25.90 -26.89 28.76
N ALA A 65 27.19 -26.63 28.51
CA ALA A 65 27.63 -25.85 27.35
C ALA A 65 27.29 -26.54 26.01
N VAL A 66 27.46 -27.87 25.93
CA VAL A 66 27.08 -28.65 24.75
C VAL A 66 25.56 -28.65 24.54
N THR A 67 24.78 -28.78 25.61
CA THR A 67 23.31 -28.75 25.52
C THR A 67 22.81 -27.36 25.09
N ALA A 68 23.43 -26.28 25.59
CA ALA A 68 23.13 -24.92 25.16
C ALA A 68 23.45 -24.71 23.67
N ALA A 69 24.62 -25.13 23.20
CA ALA A 69 25.02 -25.03 21.79
C ALA A 69 24.09 -25.83 20.84
N ILE A 70 23.62 -27.01 21.28
CA ILE A 70 22.65 -27.81 20.54
C ILE A 70 21.26 -27.15 20.53
N SER A 71 20.89 -26.36 21.54
CA SER A 71 19.60 -25.67 21.61
C SER A 71 19.52 -24.37 20.80
N GLU A 72 20.66 -23.72 20.51
CA GLU A 72 20.72 -22.50 19.70
C GLU A 72 20.63 -22.78 18.18
N THR A 73 21.17 -23.92 17.74
CA THR A 73 21.18 -24.34 16.33
C THR A 73 19.74 -24.46 15.73
N PRO A 74 18.74 -25.06 16.42
CA PRO A 74 17.35 -25.13 15.98
C PRO A 74 16.60 -23.79 15.95
N GLN A 75 17.08 -22.78 16.68
CA GLN A 75 16.42 -21.46 16.69
C GLN A 75 16.87 -20.63 15.48
N ALA A 76 18.15 -20.67 15.13
CA ALA A 76 18.68 -20.02 13.94
C ALA A 76 18.03 -20.56 12.65
N VAL A 77 17.84 -21.88 12.55
CA VAL A 77 17.15 -22.51 11.41
C VAL A 77 15.71 -22.04 11.31
N ARG A 78 14.96 -22.01 12.42
CA ARG A 78 13.56 -21.52 12.43
C ARG A 78 13.44 -20.05 12.03
N ILE A 79 14.38 -19.21 12.44
CA ILE A 79 14.42 -17.80 12.04
C ILE A 79 14.70 -17.69 10.54
N SER A 80 15.66 -18.46 10.02
CA SER A 80 15.97 -18.47 8.58
C SER A 80 14.80 -18.95 7.72
N GLU A 81 14.08 -19.98 8.17
CA GLU A 81 12.87 -20.48 7.49
C GLU A 81 11.74 -19.46 7.53
N ALA A 82 11.55 -18.78 8.67
CA ALA A 82 10.55 -17.72 8.80
C ALA A 82 10.87 -16.51 7.91
N GLN A 83 12.14 -16.12 7.82
CA GLN A 83 12.61 -15.06 6.92
C GLN A 83 12.37 -15.43 5.45
N ALA A 84 12.78 -16.62 5.02
CA ALA A 84 12.55 -17.09 3.66
C ALA A 84 11.05 -17.14 3.29
N SER A 85 10.19 -17.54 4.23
CA SER A 85 8.73 -17.53 4.05
C SER A 85 8.17 -16.11 3.93
N ALA A 86 8.67 -15.16 4.73
CA ALA A 86 8.28 -13.76 4.64
C ALA A 86 8.72 -13.13 3.31
N ASP A 87 9.96 -13.37 2.88
CA ASP A 87 10.49 -12.85 1.61
C ASP A 87 9.72 -13.40 0.41
N ALA A 88 9.32 -14.67 0.45
CA ALA A 88 8.46 -15.28 -0.58
C ALA A 88 7.06 -14.64 -0.62
N GLN A 89 6.48 -14.31 0.54
CA GLN A 89 5.19 -13.62 0.62
C GLN A 89 5.29 -12.18 0.10
N ILE A 90 6.35 -11.45 0.46
CA ILE A 90 6.61 -10.09 -0.03
C ILE A 90 6.76 -10.13 -1.55
N SER A 91 7.60 -11.04 -2.08
CA SER A 91 7.80 -11.17 -3.53
C SER A 91 6.50 -11.46 -4.28
N ARG A 92 5.62 -12.30 -3.71
CA ARG A 92 4.30 -12.57 -4.28
C ARG A 92 3.39 -11.35 -4.23
N PHE A 93 3.45 -10.58 -3.15
CA PHE A 93 2.67 -9.35 -3.03
C PHE A 93 3.15 -8.29 -4.05
N ASP A 94 4.45 -8.14 -4.22
CA ASP A 94 5.04 -7.22 -5.20
C ASP A 94 4.63 -7.61 -6.64
N GLN A 95 4.61 -8.91 -6.96
CA GLN A 95 4.08 -9.41 -8.24
C GLN A 95 2.60 -9.05 -8.43
N LEU A 96 1.76 -9.30 -7.43
CA LEU A 96 0.34 -8.94 -7.50
C LEU A 96 0.13 -7.43 -7.65
N VAL A 97 0.93 -6.61 -6.96
CA VAL A 97 0.86 -5.15 -7.09
C VAL A 97 1.26 -4.72 -8.50
N ALA A 98 2.32 -5.30 -9.07
CA ALA A 98 2.73 -5.03 -10.45
C ALA A 98 1.63 -5.42 -11.45
N GLU A 99 1.07 -6.63 -11.33
CA GLU A 99 -0.04 -7.09 -12.17
C GLU A 99 -1.25 -6.14 -12.08
N LYS A 100 -1.65 -5.73 -10.87
CA LYS A 100 -2.76 -4.79 -10.70
C LYS A 100 -2.47 -3.40 -11.23
N ARG A 101 -1.22 -2.96 -11.17
CA ARG A 101 -0.81 -1.69 -11.79
C ARG A 101 -0.92 -1.76 -13.30
N ASP A 102 -0.49 -2.86 -13.91
CA ASP A 102 -0.56 -3.06 -15.36
C ASP A 102 -2.01 -3.18 -15.84
N GLU A 103 -2.86 -3.94 -15.12
CA GLU A 103 -4.30 -4.00 -15.37
C GLU A 103 -4.95 -2.61 -15.31
N ALA A 104 -4.63 -1.82 -14.29
CA ALA A 104 -5.15 -0.45 -14.15
C ALA A 104 -4.66 0.47 -15.27
N SER A 105 -3.38 0.40 -15.65
CA SER A 105 -2.83 1.17 -16.76
C SER A 105 -3.49 0.80 -18.09
N ALA A 106 -3.75 -0.48 -18.34
CA ALA A 106 -4.47 -0.93 -19.54
C ALA A 106 -5.92 -0.40 -19.55
N ALA A 107 -6.61 -0.46 -18.41
CA ALA A 107 -7.97 0.06 -18.29
C ALA A 107 -8.03 1.58 -18.52
N ILE A 108 -7.06 2.34 -17.98
CA ILE A 108 -6.97 3.80 -18.20
C ILE A 108 -6.75 4.09 -19.70
N ALA A 109 -5.81 3.39 -20.34
CA ALA A 109 -5.53 3.59 -21.76
C ALA A 109 -6.76 3.32 -22.65
N GLU A 110 -7.53 2.28 -22.33
CA GLU A 110 -8.77 1.98 -23.04
C GLU A 110 -9.84 3.06 -22.83
N ILE A 111 -10.01 3.56 -21.60
CA ILE A 111 -10.92 4.67 -21.30
C ILE A 111 -10.52 5.93 -22.07
N ASP A 112 -9.23 6.26 -22.08
CA ASP A 112 -8.71 7.44 -22.78
C ASP A 112 -8.96 7.35 -24.28
N LYS A 113 -8.78 6.15 -24.86
CA LYS A 113 -9.11 5.89 -26.26
C LYS A 113 -10.61 6.08 -26.54
N GLN A 114 -11.48 5.46 -25.73
CA GLN A 114 -12.93 5.62 -25.90
C GLN A 114 -13.38 7.07 -25.76
N LEU A 115 -12.73 7.84 -24.87
CA LEU A 115 -13.01 9.26 -24.71
C LEU A 115 -12.58 10.07 -25.95
N ALA A 116 -11.41 9.78 -26.52
CA ALA A 116 -10.94 10.39 -27.75
C ALA A 116 -11.89 10.11 -28.92
N ASP A 117 -12.28 8.84 -29.11
CA ASP A 117 -13.20 8.41 -30.16
C ASP A 117 -14.57 9.11 -30.02
N LYS A 118 -15.11 9.21 -28.80
CA LYS A 118 -16.37 9.92 -28.54
C LYS A 118 -16.29 11.42 -28.81
N ARG A 119 -15.16 12.07 -28.47
CA ARG A 119 -14.95 13.49 -28.78
C ARG A 119 -14.90 13.71 -30.29
N GLN A 120 -14.15 12.88 -31.01
CA GLN A 120 -14.10 12.95 -32.46
C GLN A 120 -15.47 12.76 -33.10
N GLN A 121 -16.27 11.80 -32.63
CA GLN A 121 -17.63 11.61 -33.13
C GLN A 121 -18.51 12.84 -32.85
N ALA A 122 -18.44 13.41 -31.64
CA ALA A 122 -19.20 14.59 -31.29
C ALA A 122 -18.83 15.81 -32.16
N ASP A 123 -17.53 15.98 -32.48
CA ASP A 123 -17.07 17.05 -33.38
C ASP A 123 -17.64 16.87 -34.79
N LEU A 124 -17.67 15.64 -35.31
CA LEU A 124 -18.28 15.33 -36.61
C LEU A 124 -19.79 15.60 -36.62
N ASP A 125 -20.50 15.21 -35.57
CA ASP A 125 -21.93 15.44 -35.44
C ASP A 125 -22.24 16.95 -35.37
N LEU A 126 -21.42 17.72 -34.64
CA LEU A 126 -21.55 19.18 -34.56
C LEU A 126 -21.28 19.85 -35.92
N GLU A 127 -20.28 19.38 -36.67
CA GLU A 127 -20.00 19.88 -38.02
C GLU A 127 -21.17 19.61 -38.98
N ALA A 128 -21.76 18.41 -38.90
CA ALA A 128 -22.93 18.05 -39.69
C ALA A 128 -24.13 18.96 -39.37
N ILE A 129 -24.44 19.16 -38.09
CA ILE A 129 -25.51 20.06 -37.65
C ILE A 129 -25.25 21.49 -38.11
N ALA A 130 -24.02 21.99 -37.97
CA ALA A 130 -23.68 23.34 -38.39
C ALA A 130 -23.92 23.54 -39.89
N LYS A 131 -23.59 22.54 -40.71
CA LYS A 131 -23.84 22.55 -42.15
C LYS A 131 -25.33 22.53 -42.47
N GLU A 132 -26.12 21.68 -41.81
CA GLU A 132 -27.58 21.65 -41.99
C GLU A 132 -28.24 22.98 -41.64
N VAL A 133 -27.84 23.59 -40.52
CA VAL A 133 -28.32 24.92 -40.11
C VAL A 133 -27.96 25.98 -41.14
N GLN A 134 -26.74 25.96 -41.68
CA GLN A 134 -26.32 26.90 -42.72
C GLN A 134 -27.13 26.74 -44.01
N THR A 135 -27.38 25.51 -44.44
CA THR A 135 -28.23 25.21 -45.60
C THR A 135 -29.65 25.72 -45.36
N ALA A 136 -30.28 25.35 -44.26
CA ALA A 136 -31.63 25.78 -43.92
C ALA A 136 -31.77 27.32 -43.88
N ARG A 137 -30.75 28.01 -43.37
CA ARG A 137 -30.72 29.48 -43.36
C ARG A 137 -30.65 30.08 -44.76
N THR A 138 -29.83 29.48 -45.63
CA THR A 138 -29.66 29.93 -47.01
C THR A 138 -30.94 29.71 -47.81
N ASP A 139 -31.60 28.57 -47.62
CA ASP A 139 -32.88 28.26 -48.25
C ASP A 139 -33.96 29.25 -47.79
N ALA A 140 -34.07 29.50 -46.47
CA ALA A 140 -35.00 30.47 -45.92
C ALA A 140 -34.75 31.91 -46.42
N ASP A 141 -33.49 32.35 -46.53
CA ASP A 141 -33.15 33.67 -47.07
C ASP A 141 -33.49 33.77 -48.57
N SER A 142 -33.32 32.68 -49.32
CA SER A 142 -33.72 32.59 -50.73
C SER A 142 -35.23 32.69 -50.91
N GLU A 143 -36.00 31.91 -50.14
CA GLU A 143 -37.46 31.96 -50.14
C GLU A 143 -37.97 33.36 -49.76
N ARG A 144 -37.38 33.96 -48.72
CA ARG A 144 -37.73 35.32 -48.29
C ARG A 144 -37.49 36.35 -49.40
N THR A 145 -36.43 36.18 -50.19
CA THR A 145 -36.11 37.07 -51.32
C THR A 145 -37.14 36.93 -52.44
N VAL A 146 -37.56 35.70 -52.76
CA VAL A 146 -38.62 35.44 -53.74
C VAL A 146 -39.94 36.07 -53.29
N ILE A 147 -40.36 35.82 -52.05
CA ILE A 147 -41.61 36.39 -51.51
C ILE A 147 -41.56 37.92 -51.50
N ALA A 148 -40.43 38.52 -51.12
CA ALA A 148 -40.28 39.97 -51.12
C ALA A 148 -40.46 40.57 -52.53
N LYS A 149 -39.94 39.87 -53.55
CA LYS A 149 -40.13 40.27 -54.95
C LYS A 149 -41.58 40.13 -55.38
N GLU A 150 -42.22 38.98 -55.12
CA GLU A 150 -43.64 38.77 -55.46
C GLU A 150 -44.56 39.82 -54.83
N ILE A 151 -44.30 40.21 -53.58
CA ILE A 151 -45.04 41.29 -52.90
C ILE A 151 -44.80 42.64 -53.60
N SER A 152 -43.56 42.93 -54.00
CA SER A 152 -43.23 44.16 -54.72
C SER A 152 -43.97 44.24 -56.05
N ASP A 153 -43.87 43.17 -56.85
CA ASP A 153 -44.50 43.08 -58.18
C ASP A 153 -46.04 43.19 -58.05
N ALA A 154 -46.64 42.54 -57.05
CA ALA A 154 -48.07 42.63 -56.78
C ALA A 154 -48.52 44.05 -56.37
N ARG A 155 -47.70 44.78 -55.61
CA ARG A 155 -47.97 46.18 -55.25
C ARG A 155 -47.91 47.10 -56.46
N GLU A 156 -46.97 46.87 -57.36
CA GLU A 156 -46.84 47.64 -58.61
C GLU A 156 -48.07 47.45 -59.50
N LEU A 157 -48.47 46.20 -59.75
CA LEU A 157 -49.69 45.89 -60.50
C LEU A 157 -50.96 46.49 -59.87
N ALA A 158 -51.07 46.46 -58.54
CA ALA A 158 -52.19 47.07 -57.84
C ALA A 158 -52.22 48.59 -58.00
N ASN A 159 -51.06 49.25 -57.97
CA ASN A 159 -50.96 50.70 -58.18
C ASN A 159 -51.34 51.09 -59.61
N GLU A 160 -50.87 50.35 -60.63
CA GLU A 160 -51.25 50.57 -62.03
C GLU A 160 -52.76 50.44 -62.24
N ALA A 161 -53.38 49.42 -61.63
CA ALA A 161 -54.82 49.22 -61.70
C ALA A 161 -55.61 50.36 -61.03
N LEU A 162 -55.14 50.86 -59.88
CA LEU A 162 -55.75 51.99 -59.20
C LEU A 162 -55.67 53.28 -60.03
N GLU A 163 -54.54 53.53 -60.70
CA GLU A 163 -54.36 54.68 -61.58
C GLU A 163 -55.31 54.61 -62.78
N ALA A 164 -55.42 53.43 -63.42
CA ALA A 164 -56.36 53.22 -64.52
C ALA A 164 -57.83 53.48 -64.10
N ILE A 165 -58.23 53.00 -62.91
CA ILE A 165 -59.57 53.25 -62.37
C ILE A 165 -59.78 54.75 -62.11
N ALA A 166 -58.78 55.44 -61.54
CA ALA A 166 -58.87 56.87 -61.28
C ALA A 166 -59.10 57.66 -62.58
N ASP A 167 -58.38 57.32 -63.64
CA ASP A 167 -58.54 57.89 -64.98
C ASP A 167 -59.92 57.62 -65.58
N GLU A 168 -60.44 56.39 -65.45
CA GLU A 168 -61.79 56.05 -65.91
C GLU A 168 -62.87 56.85 -65.17
N VAL A 169 -62.73 57.02 -63.85
CA VAL A 169 -63.63 57.83 -63.03
C VAL A 169 -63.59 59.31 -63.44
N GLU A 170 -62.41 59.86 -63.69
CA GLU A 170 -62.22 61.22 -64.22
C GLU A 170 -62.94 61.41 -65.57
N LYS A 171 -62.75 60.48 -66.51
CA LYS A 171 -63.43 60.50 -67.82
C LYS A 171 -64.95 60.41 -67.67
N ALA A 172 -65.44 59.50 -66.84
CA ALA A 172 -66.87 59.34 -66.57
C ALA A 172 -67.50 60.63 -66.02
N LYS A 173 -66.84 61.28 -65.05
CA LYS A 173 -67.28 62.58 -64.49
C LYS A 173 -67.40 63.68 -65.54
N LYS A 174 -66.46 63.76 -66.49
CA LYS A 174 -66.49 64.75 -67.58
C LYS A 174 -67.65 64.45 -68.55
N SER A 175 -67.79 63.20 -69.00
CA SER A 175 -68.84 62.81 -69.95
C SER A 175 -70.28 62.96 -69.43
N GLY A 176 -70.48 62.87 -68.11
CA GLY A 176 -71.79 63.09 -67.47
C GLY A 176 -72.15 64.56 -67.26
N LYS A 177 -71.19 65.48 -67.43
CA LYS A 177 -71.39 66.94 -67.32
C LYS A 177 -71.82 67.59 -68.63
N ASP A 178 -71.65 66.90 -69.76
CA ASP A 178 -71.96 67.37 -71.11
C ASP A 178 -73.36 66.92 -71.62
N LYS A 179 -74.24 66.46 -70.72
CA LYS A 179 -75.65 66.13 -70.98
C LYS A 179 -76.57 67.00 -70.12
#